data_AF-A0A0X8X982-F1
#
_entry.id   AF-A0A0X8X982-F1
#
_cell.length_a   1.000
_cell.length_b   1.000
_cell.length_c   1.000
_cell.angle_alpha   90.00
_cell.angle_beta   90.00
_cell.angle_gamma   90.00
#
_symmetry.space_group_name_H-M   'P 1'
#
loop_
_entity.id
_entity.type
_entity.pdbx_description
1 polymer ?
#
loop_
_entity_poly.entity_id
_entity_poly.type
_entity_poly.pdbx_seq_one_letter_code
_entity_poly.pdbx_strand_id
1 'polypeptide(L)'
;MELAATMSVFDSNGTSFEVGGTVASRFLSRIAWSHNGGVVELFAVGSNFPGRPGRLGQGTYERSGWAQIEPWDFIYLPAADDQEADLALGLFREGMSVNSTPFAFLSYFKVLNIHHGGGAGQKTWINDNLHRIWYRPALNRLAEIQKNEADVGRYLYEEGRCAVAHAHGTPLVNPDSYADRRRMEGDLKLMKEIAALFIETEFGVLSDSSYWESLREGGSPKSELLRKAVQEDGRIVYVPEQLSA
;
A
#
# COMPACT_ATOMS: atom_id res chain seq x y z
N MET A 1 -17.34 -8.97 -9.87
CA MET A 1 -17.79 -9.56 -8.59
C MET A 1 -16.94 -8.91 -7.53
N GLU A 2 -17.48 -7.92 -6.81
CA GLU A 2 -16.74 -7.26 -5.74
C GLU A 2 -16.76 -8.17 -4.52
N LEU A 3 -15.57 -8.49 -4.03
CA LEU A 3 -15.38 -9.29 -2.84
C LEU A 3 -15.57 -8.38 -1.63
N ALA A 4 -16.67 -8.56 -0.90
CA ALA A 4 -16.92 -7.85 0.34
C ALA A 4 -16.47 -8.70 1.53
N ALA A 5 -15.52 -8.19 2.30
CA ALA A 5 -15.14 -8.75 3.59
C ALA A 5 -15.58 -7.79 4.70
N THR A 6 -15.76 -8.33 5.90
CA THR A 6 -16.04 -7.53 7.10
C THR A 6 -14.92 -7.74 8.11
N MET A 7 -14.45 -6.65 8.69
CA MET A 7 -13.49 -6.67 9.79
C MET A 7 -14.12 -5.98 11.01
N SER A 8 -13.68 -6.33 12.20
CA SER A 8 -14.13 -5.66 13.42
C SER A 8 -12.99 -5.60 14.42
N VAL A 9 -12.87 -4.44 15.08
CA VAL A 9 -11.94 -4.24 16.20
C VAL A 9 -12.74 -4.35 17.49
N PHE A 10 -12.19 -5.05 18.47
CA PHE A 10 -12.79 -5.23 19.78
C PHE A 10 -11.72 -5.08 20.86
N ASP A 11 -12.03 -4.28 21.87
CA ASP A 11 -11.23 -4.10 23.07
C ASP A 11 -12.14 -4.36 24.28
N SER A 12 -11.75 -5.31 25.14
CA SER A 12 -12.52 -5.66 26.34
C SER A 12 -12.55 -4.52 27.37
N ASN A 13 -11.61 -3.57 27.29
CA ASN A 13 -11.59 -2.38 28.13
C ASN A 13 -12.39 -1.21 27.53
N GLY A 14 -12.95 -1.40 26.32
CA GLY A 14 -13.64 -0.39 25.56
C GLY A 14 -12.70 0.44 24.67
N THR A 15 -13.20 0.86 23.52
CA THR A 15 -12.48 1.73 22.57
C THR A 15 -13.46 2.72 21.92
N SER A 16 -12.98 3.88 21.48
CA SER A 16 -13.81 4.82 20.73
C SER A 16 -13.95 4.39 19.26
N PHE A 17 -14.93 4.94 18.56
CA PHE A 17 -15.12 4.67 17.13
C PHE A 17 -13.89 5.09 16.31
N GLU A 18 -13.31 6.25 16.62
CA GLU A 18 -12.14 6.81 15.96
C GLU A 18 -10.88 5.97 16.22
N VAL A 19 -10.68 5.53 17.47
CA VAL A 19 -9.53 4.68 17.82
C VAL A 19 -9.65 3.32 17.15
N GLY A 20 -10.83 2.68 17.23
CA GLY A 20 -11.11 1.41 16.55
C GLY A 20 -10.94 1.51 15.04
N GLY A 21 -11.48 2.56 14.41
CA GLY A 21 -11.34 2.84 12.98
C GLY A 21 -9.89 3.09 12.55
N THR A 22 -9.11 3.77 13.40
CA THR A 22 -7.66 3.98 13.16
C THR A 22 -6.89 2.67 13.20
N VAL A 23 -7.17 1.79 14.18
CA VAL A 23 -6.55 0.46 14.26
C VAL A 23 -6.92 -0.40 13.06
N ALA A 24 -8.20 -0.44 12.69
CA ALA A 24 -8.69 -1.13 11.49
C ALA A 24 -7.99 -0.61 10.21
N SER A 25 -7.87 0.71 10.09
CA SER A 25 -7.18 1.34 8.96
C SER A 25 -5.70 0.94 8.91
N ARG A 26 -4.97 0.97 10.02
CA ARG A 26 -3.55 0.54 10.04
C ARG A 26 -3.39 -0.92 9.62
N PHE A 27 -4.24 -1.79 10.15
CA PHE A 27 -4.27 -3.20 9.77
C PHE A 27 -4.48 -3.40 8.27
N LEU A 28 -5.47 -2.71 7.69
CA LEU A 28 -5.73 -2.78 6.25
C LEU A 28 -4.54 -2.27 5.41
N SER A 29 -3.85 -1.22 5.85
CA SER A 29 -2.67 -0.72 5.13
C SER A 29 -1.54 -1.75 5.09
N ARG A 30 -1.30 -2.45 6.21
CA ARG A 30 -0.29 -3.50 6.28
C ARG A 30 -0.64 -4.72 5.43
N ILE A 31 -1.91 -5.16 5.46
CA ILE A 31 -2.39 -6.22 4.55
C ILE A 31 -2.22 -5.81 3.09
N ALA A 32 -2.65 -4.60 2.74
CA ALA A 32 -2.58 -4.10 1.37
C ALA A 32 -1.13 -4.08 0.87
N TRP A 33 -0.21 -3.65 1.73
CA TRP A 33 1.23 -3.65 1.46
C TRP A 33 1.79 -5.06 1.26
N SER A 34 1.57 -5.98 2.21
CA SER A 34 2.08 -7.35 2.13
C SER A 34 1.53 -8.12 0.93
N HIS A 35 0.26 -7.92 0.58
CA HIS A 35 -0.34 -8.61 -0.57
C HIS A 35 -0.22 -7.84 -1.89
N ASN A 36 0.40 -6.65 -1.87
CA ASN A 36 0.49 -5.75 -3.03
C ASN A 36 -0.88 -5.53 -3.70
N GLY A 37 -1.94 -5.43 -2.89
CA GLY A 37 -3.34 -5.41 -3.31
C GLY A 37 -4.12 -4.25 -2.69
N GLY A 38 -4.94 -3.56 -3.48
CA GLY A 38 -5.78 -2.48 -3.00
C GLY A 38 -6.91 -2.99 -2.08
N VAL A 39 -7.29 -2.17 -1.11
CA VAL A 39 -8.43 -2.40 -0.22
C VAL A 39 -9.35 -1.18 -0.26
N VAL A 40 -10.57 -1.36 -0.75
CA VAL A 40 -11.59 -0.30 -0.79
C VAL A 40 -12.49 -0.43 0.43
N GLU A 41 -12.49 0.59 1.28
CA GLU A 41 -13.43 0.68 2.39
C GLU A 41 -14.80 1.14 1.86
N LEU A 42 -15.85 0.37 2.13
CA LEU A 42 -17.22 0.72 1.73
C LEU A 42 -17.89 1.63 2.76
N PHE A 43 -17.86 1.22 4.03
CA PHE A 43 -18.36 1.97 5.17
C PHE A 43 -17.84 1.37 6.48
N ALA A 44 -17.88 2.16 7.55
CA ALA A 44 -17.60 1.73 8.92
C ALA A 44 -18.81 1.98 9.82
N VAL A 45 -19.05 1.09 10.79
CA VAL A 45 -20.09 1.26 11.81
C VAL A 45 -19.55 0.90 13.19
N GLY A 46 -20.09 1.54 14.23
CA GLY A 46 -19.80 1.23 15.63
C GLY A 46 -20.80 0.23 16.23
N SER A 47 -20.39 -0.43 17.31
CA SER A 47 -21.27 -1.22 18.17
C SER A 47 -20.99 -0.91 19.63
N ASN A 48 -22.05 -0.85 20.44
CA ASN A 48 -21.97 -0.66 21.90
C ASN A 48 -22.07 -1.98 22.67
N PHE A 49 -21.87 -3.13 22.01
CA PHE A 49 -21.99 -4.43 22.64
C PHE A 49 -20.70 -4.78 23.40
N PRO A 50 -20.70 -4.88 24.75
CA PRO A 50 -19.47 -4.98 25.54
C PRO A 50 -18.81 -6.36 25.50
N GLY A 51 -19.53 -7.41 25.10
CA GLY A 51 -19.05 -8.80 25.19
C GLY A 51 -18.47 -9.39 23.90
N ARG A 52 -18.54 -8.69 22.76
CA ARG A 52 -18.05 -9.18 21.46
C ARG A 52 -18.00 -8.06 20.41
N PRO A 53 -17.16 -8.19 19.36
CA PRO A 53 -17.21 -7.27 18.23
C PRO A 53 -18.61 -7.21 17.61
N GLY A 54 -19.01 -6.01 17.17
CA GLY A 54 -20.21 -5.82 16.37
C GLY A 54 -20.14 -6.69 15.10
N ARG A 55 -21.21 -7.42 14.79
CA ARG A 55 -21.25 -8.26 13.59
C ARG A 55 -21.99 -7.53 12.49
N LEU A 56 -21.30 -7.23 11.40
CA LEU A 56 -21.93 -6.86 10.15
C LEU A 56 -22.37 -8.12 9.43
N GLY A 57 -23.65 -8.18 9.04
CA GLY A 57 -24.15 -9.25 8.18
C GLY A 57 -23.37 -9.23 6.87
N GLN A 58 -22.75 -10.35 6.51
CA GLN A 58 -22.15 -10.51 5.19
C GLN A 58 -23.28 -10.76 4.19
N GLY A 59 -23.27 -10.04 3.06
CA GLY A 59 -24.18 -10.35 1.97
C GLY A 59 -23.99 -11.79 1.50
N THR A 60 -25.03 -12.40 0.92
CA THR A 60 -25.00 -13.79 0.43
C THR A 60 -24.15 -13.98 -0.83
N TYR A 61 -23.27 -13.02 -1.16
CA TYR A 61 -22.38 -13.15 -2.30
C TYR A 61 -21.39 -14.27 -2.02
N GLU A 62 -21.39 -15.26 -2.93
CA GLU A 62 -20.54 -16.43 -2.84
C GLU A 62 -19.07 -16.03 -2.72
N ARG A 63 -18.32 -16.79 -1.91
CA ARG A 63 -16.86 -16.71 -1.86
C ARG A 63 -16.33 -16.87 -3.28
N SER A 64 -15.75 -15.84 -3.87
CA SER A 64 -15.03 -16.00 -5.14
C SER A 64 -13.89 -16.99 -4.91
N GLY A 65 -13.68 -17.94 -5.82
CA GLY A 65 -12.46 -18.75 -5.85
C GLY A 65 -11.18 -17.92 -6.06
N TRP A 66 -11.30 -16.62 -6.32
CA TRP A 66 -10.22 -15.64 -6.41
C TRP A 66 -10.05 -14.77 -5.16
N ALA A 67 -11.02 -14.78 -4.23
CA ALA A 67 -10.71 -14.33 -2.87
C ALA A 67 -9.75 -15.39 -2.34
N GLN A 68 -8.46 -15.05 -2.27
CA GLN A 68 -7.46 -15.83 -1.57
C GLN A 68 -8.07 -16.17 -0.20
N ILE A 69 -8.47 -17.42 -0.07
CA ILE A 69 -9.38 -17.90 0.97
C ILE A 69 -8.69 -17.70 2.31
N GLU A 70 -9.24 -16.84 3.16
CA GLU A 70 -8.90 -16.90 4.57
C GLU A 70 -9.27 -18.30 5.12
N PRO A 71 -8.38 -18.94 5.88
CA PRO A 71 -7.21 -18.34 6.53
C PRO A 71 -5.88 -18.85 5.93
N TRP A 72 -4.97 -17.93 5.58
CA TRP A 72 -3.59 -18.23 5.17
C TRP A 72 -2.82 -18.91 6.30
N ASP A 73 -1.91 -19.83 5.98
CA ASP A 73 -1.07 -20.48 6.98
C ASP A 73 -0.06 -19.51 7.61
N PHE A 74 0.39 -18.51 6.84
CA PHE A 74 1.24 -17.42 7.29
C PHE A 74 0.73 -16.07 6.75
N ILE A 75 0.89 -15.02 7.55
CA ILE A 75 0.69 -13.63 7.14
C ILE A 75 1.92 -12.84 7.58
N TYR A 76 2.57 -12.14 6.65
CA TYR A 76 3.52 -11.10 6.99
C TYR A 76 2.76 -9.78 7.20
N LEU A 77 2.84 -9.20 8.41
CA LEU A 77 2.28 -7.90 8.75
C LEU A 77 3.40 -7.00 9.28
N PRO A 78 3.98 -6.13 8.44
CA PRO A 78 5.06 -5.28 8.90
C PRO A 78 4.63 -4.38 10.05
N ALA A 79 5.54 -4.21 11.00
CA ALA A 79 5.49 -3.16 11.98
C ALA A 79 6.06 -1.90 11.34
N ALA A 80 5.30 -0.81 11.40
CA ALA A 80 5.84 0.51 11.19
C ALA A 80 6.51 0.96 12.49
N ASP A 81 7.77 1.38 12.42
CA ASP A 81 8.53 1.83 13.59
C ASP A 81 8.06 3.20 14.10
N ASP A 82 7.45 4.01 13.23
CA ASP A 82 6.96 5.34 13.56
C ASP A 82 5.68 5.74 12.80
N GLN A 83 5.19 6.95 13.10
CA GLN A 83 3.97 7.50 12.49
C GLN A 83 4.14 7.85 11.01
N GLU A 84 5.35 8.17 10.56
CA GLU A 84 5.64 8.50 9.16
C GLU A 84 5.60 7.25 8.29
N ALA A 85 6.13 6.13 8.77
CA ALA A 85 6.02 4.82 8.14
C ALA A 85 4.55 4.36 8.06
N ASP A 86 3.77 4.51 9.13
CA ASP A 86 2.32 4.23 9.11
C ASP A 86 1.58 5.10 8.08
N LEU A 87 1.93 6.39 7.99
CA LEU A 87 1.38 7.32 7.00
C LEU A 87 1.76 6.89 5.57
N ALA A 88 3.00 6.48 5.35
CA ALA A 88 3.49 6.01 4.06
C ALA A 88 2.70 4.78 3.56
N LEU A 89 2.48 3.80 4.44
CA LEU A 89 1.64 2.63 4.13
C LEU A 89 0.19 3.02 3.85
N GLY A 90 -0.36 3.99 4.59
CA GLY A 90 -1.70 4.51 4.36
C GLY A 90 -1.87 5.17 2.99
N LEU A 91 -0.92 6.03 2.60
CA LEU A 91 -0.89 6.70 1.29
C LEU A 91 -0.66 5.69 0.15
N PHE A 92 0.19 4.70 0.37
CA PHE A 92 0.42 3.64 -0.60
C PHE A 92 -0.85 2.82 -0.83
N ARG A 93 -1.57 2.44 0.24
CA ARG A 93 -2.90 1.81 0.14
C ARG A 93 -3.88 2.70 -0.61
N GLU A 94 -3.97 3.99 -0.28
CA GLU A 94 -4.85 4.94 -0.98
C GLU A 94 -4.60 4.92 -2.49
N GLY A 95 -3.32 4.94 -2.90
CA GLY A 95 -2.91 4.86 -4.30
C GLY A 95 -3.30 3.55 -5.00
N MET A 96 -3.39 2.44 -4.26
CA MET A 96 -3.84 1.15 -4.81
C MET A 96 -5.37 1.04 -4.90
N SER A 97 -6.09 1.76 -4.05
CA SER A 97 -7.53 1.62 -3.90
C SER A 97 -8.34 2.67 -4.67
N VAL A 98 -7.76 3.82 -4.97
CA VAL A 98 -8.47 4.90 -5.65
C VAL A 98 -8.76 4.57 -7.11
N ASN A 99 -10.01 4.73 -7.53
CA ASN A 99 -10.45 4.53 -8.91
C ASN A 99 -10.15 5.76 -9.78
N SER A 100 -8.88 6.19 -9.81
CA SER A 100 -8.40 7.33 -10.60
C SER A 100 -6.89 7.30 -10.73
N THR A 101 -6.38 7.06 -11.95
CA THR A 101 -4.94 7.02 -12.23
C THR A 101 -4.20 8.30 -11.80
N PRO A 102 -4.72 9.52 -12.07
CA PRO A 102 -4.08 10.75 -11.59
C PRO A 102 -4.01 10.87 -10.06
N PHE A 103 -5.08 10.50 -9.35
CA PHE A 103 -5.07 10.56 -7.88
C PHE A 103 -4.21 9.46 -7.26
N ALA A 104 -4.19 8.26 -7.85
CA ALA A 104 -3.28 7.21 -7.46
C ALA A 104 -1.81 7.65 -7.58
N PHE A 105 -1.49 8.32 -8.69
CA PHE A 105 -0.17 8.89 -8.92
C PHE A 105 0.22 9.91 -7.84
N LEU A 106 -0.71 10.81 -7.47
CA LEU A 106 -0.49 11.77 -6.39
C LEU A 106 -0.31 11.09 -5.03
N SER A 107 -1.08 10.04 -4.72
CA SER A 107 -0.93 9.30 -3.45
C SER A 107 0.46 8.66 -3.34
N TYR A 108 0.98 8.05 -4.42
CA TYR A 108 2.35 7.55 -4.44
C TYR A 108 3.41 8.66 -4.33
N PHE A 109 3.20 9.81 -4.95
CA PHE A 109 4.11 10.95 -4.80
C PHE A 109 4.12 11.54 -3.39
N LYS A 110 2.98 11.51 -2.68
CA LYS A 110 2.89 11.97 -1.29
C LYS A 110 3.75 11.13 -0.35
N VAL A 111 3.99 9.85 -0.64
CA VAL A 111 4.91 8.99 0.12
C VAL A 111 6.31 9.62 0.17
N LEU A 112 6.85 10.04 -0.97
CA LEU A 112 8.15 10.72 -1.04
C LEU A 112 8.13 12.08 -0.33
N ASN A 113 6.96 12.74 -0.29
CA ASN A 113 6.82 14.05 0.32
C ASN A 113 6.92 14.03 1.85
N ILE A 114 6.79 12.86 2.49
CA ILE A 114 6.93 12.70 3.94
C ILE A 114 8.32 13.18 4.40
N HIS A 115 9.40 12.75 3.74
CA HIS A 115 10.75 13.26 4.04
C HIS A 115 11.16 14.44 3.16
N HIS A 116 10.71 14.48 1.91
CA HIS A 116 11.09 15.53 0.98
C HIS A 116 9.96 16.54 0.80
N GLY A 117 9.84 17.47 1.76
CA GLY A 117 8.82 18.52 1.74
C GLY A 117 8.85 19.40 0.47
N GLY A 118 10.01 19.51 -0.19
CA GLY A 118 10.19 20.26 -1.44
C GLY A 118 10.42 19.39 -2.67
N GLY A 119 10.04 19.91 -3.84
CA GLY A 119 10.18 19.19 -5.11
C GLY A 119 11.62 18.89 -5.54
N ALA A 120 12.60 19.69 -5.10
CA ALA A 120 14.01 19.42 -5.40
C ALA A 120 14.48 18.07 -4.81
N GLY A 121 14.19 17.83 -3.52
CA GLY A 121 14.57 16.59 -2.85
C GLY A 121 13.90 15.37 -3.48
N GLN A 122 12.61 15.47 -3.82
CA GLN A 122 11.88 14.39 -4.49
C GLN A 122 12.51 14.02 -5.83
N LYS A 123 12.83 15.02 -6.67
CA LYS A 123 13.44 14.79 -7.99
C LYS A 123 14.82 14.14 -7.87
N THR A 124 15.67 14.65 -6.97
CA THR A 124 17.00 14.10 -6.70
C THR A 124 16.90 12.66 -6.23
N TRP A 125 16.07 12.37 -5.22
CA TRP A 125 15.91 11.02 -4.69
C TRP A 125 15.46 10.04 -5.76
N ILE A 126 14.47 10.42 -6.59
CA ILE A 126 14.02 9.58 -7.70
C ILE A 126 15.19 9.23 -8.62
N ASN A 127 15.91 10.24 -9.11
CA ASN A 127 17.01 10.04 -10.06
C ASN A 127 18.13 9.15 -9.48
N ASP A 128 18.48 9.35 -8.22
CA ASP A 128 19.55 8.59 -7.55
C ASP A 128 19.17 7.11 -7.36
N ASN A 129 17.88 6.78 -7.29
CA ASN A 129 17.38 5.45 -6.99
C ASN A 129 16.84 4.65 -8.19
N LEU A 130 16.79 5.22 -9.40
CA LEU A 130 16.24 4.54 -10.59
C LEU A 130 16.90 3.19 -10.90
N HIS A 131 18.18 3.03 -10.56
CA HIS A 131 18.95 1.81 -10.80
C HIS A 131 18.50 0.61 -9.95
N ARG A 132 17.67 0.83 -8.92
CA ARG A 132 17.17 -0.19 -7.99
C ARG A 132 15.80 -0.75 -8.40
N ILE A 133 15.20 -0.15 -9.41
CA ILE A 133 13.91 -0.57 -9.96
C ILE A 133 14.08 -1.93 -10.63
N TRP A 134 13.23 -2.89 -10.28
CA TRP A 134 13.33 -4.25 -10.80
C TRP A 134 12.03 -4.74 -11.44
N TYR A 135 10.87 -4.22 -11.02
CA TYR A 135 9.58 -4.59 -11.58
C TYR A 135 9.51 -4.31 -13.10
N ARG A 136 9.35 -5.36 -13.92
CA ARG A 136 9.48 -5.27 -15.38
C ARG A 136 8.61 -4.18 -16.03
N PRO A 137 7.31 -4.02 -15.68
CA PRO A 137 6.52 -2.92 -16.24
C PRO A 137 7.01 -1.53 -15.86
N ALA A 138 7.57 -1.33 -14.66
CA ALA A 138 8.20 -0.07 -14.27
C ALA A 138 9.50 0.17 -15.05
N LEU A 139 10.35 -0.85 -15.20
CA LEU A 139 11.56 -0.80 -16.04
C LEU A 139 11.25 -0.44 -17.50
N ASN A 140 10.21 -1.05 -18.08
CA ASN A 140 9.79 -0.74 -19.44
C ASN A 140 9.39 0.74 -19.57
N ARG A 141 8.61 1.25 -18.61
CA ARG A 141 8.21 2.66 -18.62
C ARG A 141 9.40 3.61 -18.42
N LEU A 142 10.31 3.28 -17.50
CA LEU A 142 11.54 4.02 -17.29
C LEU A 142 12.36 4.15 -18.58
N ALA A 143 12.57 3.02 -19.29
CA ALA A 143 13.29 3.01 -20.55
C ALA A 143 12.58 3.80 -21.66
N GLU A 144 11.24 3.88 -21.66
CA GLU A 144 10.49 4.74 -22.58
C GLU A 144 10.72 6.23 -22.31
N ILE A 145 10.66 6.64 -21.04
CA ILE A 145 10.87 8.03 -20.63
C ILE A 145 12.30 8.47 -20.97
N GLN A 146 13.29 7.62 -20.67
CA GLN A 146 14.72 7.90 -20.90
C GLN A 146 15.11 8.08 -22.37
N LYS A 147 14.24 7.73 -23.34
CA LYS A 147 14.47 8.03 -24.76
C LYS A 147 14.43 9.51 -25.07
N ASN A 148 13.64 10.28 -24.32
CA ASN A 148 13.39 11.70 -24.57
C ASN A 148 13.76 12.58 -23.37
N GLU A 149 13.78 12.02 -22.16
CA GLU A 149 14.01 12.75 -20.92
C GLU A 149 15.28 12.24 -20.22
N ALA A 150 16.28 13.12 -20.10
CA ALA A 150 17.49 12.81 -19.33
C ALA A 150 17.24 12.84 -17.81
N ASP A 151 16.28 13.65 -17.37
CA ASP A 151 15.93 13.85 -15.95
C ASP A 151 14.52 13.30 -15.69
N VAL A 152 14.46 12.02 -15.30
CA VAL A 152 13.21 11.29 -15.05
C VAL A 152 12.49 11.82 -13.81
N GLY A 153 13.25 12.17 -12.76
CA GLY A 153 12.70 12.77 -11.55
C GLY A 153 11.96 14.07 -11.85
N ARG A 154 12.58 14.96 -12.63
CA ARG A 154 11.93 16.19 -13.12
C ARG A 154 10.70 15.88 -13.94
N TYR A 155 10.78 14.95 -14.90
CA TYR A 155 9.64 14.54 -15.71
C TYR A 155 8.44 14.10 -14.85
N LEU A 156 8.65 13.16 -13.92
CA LEU A 156 7.57 12.64 -13.07
C LEU A 156 6.99 13.73 -12.14
N TYR A 157 7.83 14.65 -11.67
CA TYR A 157 7.40 15.76 -10.83
C TYR A 157 6.60 16.81 -11.60
N GLU A 158 7.09 17.27 -12.76
CA GLU A 158 6.49 18.36 -13.53
C GLU A 158 5.33 17.87 -14.40
N GLU A 159 5.52 16.82 -15.20
CA GLU A 159 4.51 16.28 -16.13
C GLU A 159 3.54 15.29 -15.49
N GLY A 160 3.89 14.79 -14.30
CA GLY A 160 3.02 13.99 -13.45
C GLY A 160 2.40 14.85 -12.35
N ARG A 161 3.12 14.99 -11.22
CA ARG A 161 2.57 15.57 -9.98
C ARG A 161 1.98 16.97 -10.19
N CYS A 162 2.75 17.89 -10.75
CA CYS A 162 2.31 19.27 -10.97
C CYS A 162 1.20 19.37 -12.02
N ALA A 163 1.32 18.63 -13.13
CA ALA A 163 0.33 18.61 -14.20
C ALA A 163 -1.03 18.05 -13.75
N VAL A 164 -1.06 17.13 -12.79
CA VAL A 164 -2.30 16.62 -12.19
C VAL A 164 -2.87 17.61 -11.17
N ALA A 165 -2.01 18.22 -10.35
CA ALA A 165 -2.44 19.07 -9.24
C ALA A 165 -2.91 20.47 -9.64
N HIS A 166 -2.42 21.01 -10.76
CA HIS A 166 -2.68 22.39 -11.17
C HIS A 166 -3.47 22.46 -12.47
N ALA A 167 -4.72 22.92 -12.39
CA ALA A 167 -5.57 23.17 -13.55
C ALA A 167 -5.18 24.44 -14.34
N HIS A 168 -4.35 25.31 -13.75
CA HIS A 168 -3.84 26.53 -14.36
C HIS A 168 -2.34 26.37 -14.59
N GLY A 169 -1.96 25.74 -15.71
CA GLY A 169 -0.56 25.49 -16.02
C GLY A 169 -0.33 24.69 -17.30
N THR A 170 0.92 24.60 -17.71
CA THR A 170 1.40 23.68 -18.75
C THR A 170 2.68 23.04 -18.22
N PRO A 171 2.80 21.71 -18.21
CA PRO A 171 1.82 20.72 -18.67
C PRO A 171 0.56 20.60 -17.77
N LEU A 172 -0.54 20.13 -18.36
CA LEU A 172 -1.81 19.82 -17.69
C LEU A 172 -2.22 18.39 -18.07
N VAL A 173 -2.66 17.59 -17.10
CA VAL A 173 -3.29 16.30 -17.39
C VAL A 173 -4.77 16.53 -17.70
N ASN A 174 -5.16 16.46 -18.97
CA ASN A 174 -6.55 16.63 -19.36
C ASN A 174 -7.30 15.30 -19.21
N PRO A 175 -8.35 15.20 -18.36
CA PRO A 175 -9.12 13.97 -18.19
C PRO A 175 -9.84 13.51 -19.48
N ASP A 176 -10.12 14.42 -20.41
CA ASP A 176 -10.73 14.09 -21.71
C ASP A 176 -9.68 13.69 -22.78
N SER A 177 -8.38 13.79 -22.46
CA SER A 177 -7.30 13.40 -23.34
C SER A 177 -6.95 11.92 -23.14
N TYR A 178 -7.26 11.11 -24.15
CA TYR A 178 -6.87 9.69 -24.14
C TYR A 178 -5.34 9.50 -24.15
N ALA A 179 -4.60 10.44 -24.73
CA ALA A 179 -3.15 10.43 -24.71
C ALA A 179 -2.61 10.60 -23.28
N ASP A 180 -3.15 11.56 -22.54
CA ASP A 180 -2.79 11.77 -21.13
C ASP A 180 -3.18 10.58 -20.26
N ARG A 181 -4.37 10.02 -20.50
CA ARG A 181 -4.82 8.80 -19.80
C ARG A 181 -3.83 7.65 -19.96
N ARG A 182 -3.41 7.34 -21.20
CA ARG A 182 -2.44 6.27 -21.46
C ARG A 182 -1.05 6.57 -20.89
N ARG A 183 -0.59 7.82 -21.01
CA ARG A 183 0.69 8.25 -20.43
C ARG A 183 0.70 8.06 -18.92
N MET A 184 -0.34 8.55 -18.23
CA MET A 184 -0.49 8.41 -16.78
C MET A 184 -0.61 6.95 -16.34
N GLU A 185 -1.30 6.09 -17.09
CA GLU A 185 -1.34 4.64 -16.80
C GLU A 185 0.04 3.98 -16.89
N GLY A 186 0.88 4.45 -17.82
CA GLY A 186 2.29 4.06 -17.90
C GLY A 186 3.08 4.56 -16.71
N ASP A 187 3.04 5.88 -16.47
CA ASP A 187 3.77 6.57 -15.40
C ASP A 187 3.40 6.01 -14.01
N LEU A 188 2.14 5.63 -13.80
CA LEU A 188 1.67 5.06 -12.53
C LEU A 188 2.41 3.78 -12.14
N LYS A 189 2.74 2.92 -13.11
CA LYS A 189 3.48 1.67 -12.85
C LYS A 189 4.87 1.96 -12.29
N LEU A 190 5.54 2.96 -12.87
CA LEU A 190 6.84 3.43 -12.41
C LEU A 190 6.73 4.11 -11.05
N MET A 191 5.75 4.99 -10.87
CA MET A 191 5.58 5.73 -9.62
C MET A 191 5.19 4.84 -8.44
N LYS A 192 4.37 3.80 -8.66
CA LYS A 192 4.06 2.80 -7.63
C LYS A 192 5.33 2.10 -7.15
N GLU A 193 6.18 1.68 -8.08
CA GLU A 193 7.45 1.01 -7.76
C GLU A 193 8.43 1.95 -7.03
N ILE A 194 8.53 3.21 -7.48
CA ILE A 194 9.34 4.24 -6.80
C ILE A 194 8.86 4.46 -5.37
N ALA A 195 7.54 4.55 -5.14
CA ALA A 195 6.99 4.72 -3.80
C ALA A 195 7.20 3.48 -2.92
N ALA A 196 7.09 2.28 -3.48
CA ALA A 196 7.40 1.05 -2.75
C ALA A 196 8.89 1.01 -2.35
N LEU A 197 9.79 1.30 -3.29
CA LEU A 197 11.22 1.41 -3.01
C LEU A 197 11.52 2.46 -1.94
N PHE A 198 10.85 3.61 -1.98
CA PHE A 198 11.00 4.64 -0.95
C PHE A 198 10.62 4.10 0.43
N ILE A 199 9.50 3.37 0.52
CA ILE A 199 9.03 2.77 1.78
C ILE A 199 10.03 1.77 2.35
N GLU A 200 10.56 0.89 1.50
CA GLU A 200 11.53 -0.12 1.96
C GLU A 200 12.83 0.49 2.46
N THR A 201 13.23 1.63 1.91
CA THR A 201 14.60 2.12 2.04
C THR A 201 14.74 3.27 3.02
N GLU A 202 13.72 4.12 3.08
CA GLU A 202 13.68 5.26 3.99
C GLU A 202 12.96 4.91 5.30
N PHE A 203 11.89 4.08 5.23
CA PHE A 203 11.14 3.65 6.42
C PHE A 203 11.51 2.25 6.91
N GLY A 204 12.36 1.51 6.19
CA GLY A 204 12.79 0.16 6.59
C GLY A 204 11.67 -0.90 6.57
N VAL A 205 10.52 -0.58 5.97
CA VAL A 205 9.35 -1.46 5.92
C VAL A 205 9.42 -2.33 4.67
N LEU A 206 9.87 -3.58 4.81
CA LEU A 206 10.02 -4.49 3.67
C LEU A 206 8.65 -4.85 3.07
N SER A 207 8.56 -4.95 1.74
CA SER A 207 7.47 -5.64 1.06
C SER A 207 7.51 -7.14 1.35
N ASP A 208 6.43 -7.86 1.03
CA ASP A 208 6.41 -9.33 1.18
C ASP A 208 7.54 -9.99 0.37
N SER A 209 7.76 -9.58 -0.88
CA SER A 209 8.85 -10.11 -1.71
C SER A 209 10.23 -9.90 -1.07
N SER A 210 10.50 -8.69 -0.58
CA SER A 210 11.79 -8.33 0.02
C SER A 210 11.96 -8.98 1.40
N TYR A 211 10.87 -9.14 2.16
CA TYR A 211 10.88 -9.89 3.41
C TYR A 211 11.28 -11.35 3.17
N TRP A 212 10.61 -12.05 2.23
CA TRP A 212 10.95 -13.43 1.89
C TRP A 212 12.34 -13.58 1.28
N GLU A 213 12.81 -12.59 0.52
CA GLU A 213 14.19 -12.55 0.04
C GLU A 213 15.18 -12.46 1.19
N SER A 214 14.96 -11.57 2.15
CA SER A 214 15.81 -11.46 3.34
C SER A 214 15.92 -12.78 4.12
N LEU A 215 14.83 -13.55 4.21
CA LEU A 215 14.86 -14.88 4.83
C LEU A 215 15.66 -15.89 4.01
N ARG A 216 15.54 -15.88 2.67
CA ARG A 216 16.33 -16.75 1.80
C ARG A 216 17.83 -16.46 1.88
N GLU A 217 18.19 -15.20 2.15
CA GLU A 217 19.57 -14.74 2.33
C GLU A 217 20.14 -15.01 3.74
N GLY A 218 19.39 -15.73 4.60
CA GLY A 218 19.83 -16.11 5.93
C GLY A 218 19.40 -15.15 7.05
N GLY A 219 18.51 -14.20 6.75
CA GLY A 219 17.84 -13.38 7.76
C GLY A 219 16.99 -14.22 8.71
N SER A 220 16.85 -13.75 9.95
CA SER A 220 15.95 -14.38 10.93
C SER A 220 14.52 -13.84 10.79
N PRO A 221 13.49 -14.66 11.01
CA PRO A 221 12.10 -14.19 11.03
C PRO A 221 11.91 -13.09 12.05
N LYS A 222 11.25 -12.03 11.60
CA LYS A 222 10.80 -10.97 12.49
C LYS A 222 9.46 -11.39 13.10
N SER A 223 9.11 -10.76 14.23
CA SER A 223 7.79 -10.92 14.88
C SER A 223 6.59 -10.55 14.00
N GLU A 224 6.87 -9.93 12.85
CA GLU A 224 5.93 -9.52 11.80
C GLU A 224 5.39 -10.71 11.00
N LEU A 225 6.10 -11.84 10.95
CA LEU A 225 5.59 -13.07 10.34
C LEU A 225 4.72 -13.80 11.35
N LEU A 226 3.43 -13.89 11.04
CA LEU A 226 2.45 -14.53 11.89
C LEU A 226 2.02 -15.87 11.27
N ARG A 227 1.98 -16.91 12.09
CA ARG A 227 1.45 -18.22 11.72
C ARG A 227 0.03 -18.40 12.24
N LYS A 228 -0.79 -19.04 11.42
CA LYS A 228 -2.12 -19.50 11.76
C LYS A 228 -2.08 -20.57 12.84
N ALA A 229 -2.80 -20.34 13.92
CA ALA A 229 -3.12 -21.32 14.94
C ALA A 229 -4.63 -21.41 15.11
N VAL A 230 -5.13 -22.63 15.32
CA VAL A 230 -6.55 -22.89 15.57
C VAL A 230 -6.71 -23.18 17.06
N GLN A 231 -7.53 -22.38 17.75
CA GLN A 231 -7.85 -22.57 19.16
C GLN A 231 -8.81 -23.74 19.35
N GLU A 232 -8.91 -24.25 20.58
CA GLU A 232 -9.79 -25.38 20.93
C GLU A 232 -11.26 -25.14 20.58
N ASP A 233 -11.71 -23.88 20.57
CA ASP A 233 -13.07 -23.49 20.20
C ASP A 233 -13.27 -23.21 18.70
N GLY A 234 -12.26 -23.52 17.88
CA GLY A 234 -12.27 -23.36 16.43
C GLY A 234 -11.94 -21.95 15.94
N ARG A 235 -11.66 -20.98 16.83
CA ARG A 235 -11.19 -19.65 16.41
C ARG A 235 -9.80 -19.75 15.79
N ILE A 236 -9.61 -19.03 14.68
CA ILE A 236 -8.29 -18.85 14.09
C ILE A 236 -7.64 -17.61 14.70
N VAL A 237 -6.39 -17.76 15.12
CA VAL A 237 -5.53 -16.68 15.58
C VAL A 237 -4.23 -16.70 14.81
N TYR A 238 -3.62 -15.52 14.67
CA TYR A 238 -2.32 -15.35 14.05
C TYR A 238 -1.32 -15.00 15.16
N VAL A 239 -0.34 -15.89 15.38
CA VAL A 239 0.68 -15.75 16.43
C VAL A 239 2.05 -15.56 15.79
N PRO A 240 2.98 -14.78 16.39
CA PRO A 240 4.33 -14.64 15.85
C PRO A 240 4.99 -15.99 15.61
N GLU A 241 5.50 -16.20 14.40
CA GLU A 241 6.18 -17.43 14.03
C GLU A 241 7.56 -17.47 14.70
N GLN A 242 7.80 -18.54 15.46
CA GLN A 242 9.12 -18.87 15.98
C GLN A 242 9.69 -19.96 15.09
N LEU A 243 10.39 -19.61 14.01
CA LEU A 243 11.14 -20.64 13.27
C LEU A 243 12.28 -21.13 14.17
N SER A 244 12.34 -22.44 14.39
CA SER A 244 13.50 -23.08 15.01
C SER A 244 14.72 -22.87 14.11
N ALA A 245 15.80 -22.34 14.69
CA ALA A 245 17.11 -22.20 14.04
C ALA A 245 17.68 -23.54 13.57
#